data_AF-A0A952AWS2-F1
#
_entry.id   AF-A0A952AWS2-F1
#
_cell.length_a   1.000
_cell.length_b   1.000
_cell.length_c   1.000
_cell.angle_alpha   90.00
_cell.angle_beta   90.00
_cell.angle_gamma   90.00
#
_symmetry.space_group_name_H-M   'P 1'
#
loop_
_entity.id
_entity.type
_entity.pdbx_description
1 polymer ?
#
loop_
_entity_poly.entity_id
_entity_poly.type
_entity_poly.pdbx_seq_one_letter_code
_entity_poly.pdbx_strand_id
1 'polypeptide(L)'
;MNIHNNYPIRPNWNVVKIILTTLLAFSFLASNICSSSSEHIATEDQLVITGSEFHQRSQFDEGEFRLFLKNINKEPMSISQLKLFRLILDVKDGKSYKEDGAEVNYLCSKLSPPVLMPGQNGELLVKLLETPPDNSKFKCFIYGKTGRISETLLSIKHAPVWISYVGFSEDLDKVYVYGQNNTQTPLSIRLLEVAGVNVGDNYQSINNNLIPGDKGCLVFKMLRRPVLGEYVHIAISAESNEQEFRTHRIVKASNKFTLLSEGGFPNPKLGLDSKSFFVQIMSCPAHEYGTHEEAAMKFVDDYYNRFSQNPHLLLQMWICRAGKPQTWYKFGPLPDVAVMNPVMLAQQAYESDTKASERFCPFFWLAANAKKAVAPNRYLACIPINSKETSIFLRSNRTPEEIKFLVYCAIAAGAKGILYRGTLSSDRLSQDAFVRLNRELQQLKPLLIIGEPVNWASTADNNYVAKSLLCGDEAILIIVFDNRYFNEQQNNKLYTPAFGKALRPVKIEVKAPKDFSISELKSMYAPLSKKLWSCEKGQLDFTANMVDSVQVYKAALIRTSSVSSLEQ
;
A
#
# COMPACT_ATOMS: atom_id res chain seq x y z
N MET A 1 15.96 43.75 -35.39
CA MET A 1 16.08 44.66 -34.22
C MET A 1 16.10 43.80 -32.97
N ASN A 2 17.31 43.56 -32.43
CA ASN A 2 17.54 42.77 -31.22
C ASN A 2 17.61 43.73 -30.03
N ILE A 3 16.78 43.50 -29.01
CA ILE A 3 16.96 44.09 -27.69
C ILE A 3 17.14 42.91 -26.71
N HIS A 4 18.39 42.70 -26.30
CA HIS A 4 18.74 41.88 -25.16
C HIS A 4 18.72 42.75 -23.90
N ASN A 5 18.02 42.30 -22.86
CA ASN A 5 18.36 42.55 -21.45
C ASN A 5 17.41 41.76 -20.52
N ASN A 6 17.93 40.80 -19.76
CA ASN A 6 18.06 40.92 -18.29
C ASN A 6 18.54 39.60 -17.64
N TYR A 7 19.54 39.76 -16.78
CA TYR A 7 20.20 38.76 -15.94
C TYR A 7 19.31 38.23 -14.81
N PRO A 8 19.53 36.98 -14.32
CA PRO A 8 19.19 36.62 -12.95
C PRO A 8 20.42 36.75 -12.03
N ILE A 9 20.26 37.54 -10.98
CA ILE A 9 21.14 37.64 -9.83
C ILE A 9 21.10 36.31 -9.08
N ARG A 10 22.23 35.61 -8.95
CA ARG A 10 22.39 34.48 -8.03
C ARG A 10 22.83 35.00 -6.65
N PRO A 11 22.19 34.61 -5.53
CA PRO A 11 22.69 34.95 -4.21
C PRO A 11 23.98 34.18 -3.92
N ASN A 12 24.95 34.87 -3.33
CA ASN A 12 26.28 34.38 -3.03
C ASN A 12 26.25 33.50 -1.77
N TRP A 13 26.38 32.17 -1.95
CA TRP A 13 26.27 31.15 -0.90
C TRP A 13 27.39 31.19 0.17
N ASN A 14 28.39 32.06 0.02
CA ASN A 14 29.53 32.14 0.94
C ASN A 14 29.25 32.95 2.23
N VAL A 15 28.18 33.75 2.28
CA VAL A 15 27.85 34.54 3.49
C VAL A 15 27.09 33.71 4.53
N VAL A 16 26.35 32.68 4.12
CA VAL A 16 25.58 31.79 5.03
C VAL A 16 26.50 30.84 5.81
N LYS A 17 27.66 30.47 5.26
CA LYS A 17 28.64 29.60 5.95
C LYS A 17 29.33 30.28 7.13
N ILE A 18 29.48 31.61 7.14
CA ILE A 18 30.20 32.30 8.21
C ILE A 18 29.32 32.51 9.45
N ILE A 19 28.00 32.69 9.28
CA ILE A 19 27.07 32.89 10.40
C ILE A 19 26.73 31.58 11.11
N LEU A 20 26.72 30.43 10.41
CA LEU A 20 26.44 29.14 11.05
C LEU A 20 27.59 28.61 11.92
N THR A 21 28.84 28.94 11.58
CA THR A 21 30.01 28.41 12.29
C THR A 21 30.27 29.12 13.62
N THR A 22 29.83 30.37 13.79
CA THR A 22 30.01 31.13 15.04
C THR A 22 28.96 30.83 16.11
N LEU A 23 27.76 30.35 15.73
CA LEU A 23 26.69 29.98 16.67
C LEU A 23 26.86 28.58 17.27
N LEU A 24 27.63 27.69 16.62
CA LEU A 24 27.93 26.35 17.13
C LEU A 24 29.15 26.30 18.08
N ALA A 25 29.96 27.35 18.12
CA ALA A 25 31.15 27.42 18.99
C ALA A 25 30.83 27.88 20.43
N PHE A 26 29.64 28.45 20.69
CA PHE A 26 29.26 28.94 22.03
C PHE A 26 28.52 27.91 22.90
N SER A 27 28.13 26.76 22.34
CA SER A 27 27.43 25.69 23.06
C SER A 27 28.34 24.55 23.55
N PHE A 28 29.66 24.63 23.34
CA PHE A 28 30.60 23.54 23.67
C PHE A 28 31.55 23.79 24.85
N LEU A 29 31.40 24.91 25.57
CA LEU A 29 32.32 25.30 26.67
C LEU A 29 31.69 25.34 28.07
N ALA A 30 30.48 24.83 28.24
CA ALA A 30 29.80 24.78 29.55
C ALA A 30 29.31 23.38 29.95
N SER A 31 30.06 22.33 29.60
CA SER A 31 29.77 20.97 30.04
C SER A 31 31.05 20.17 30.27
N ASN A 32 31.78 20.54 31.31
CA ASN A 32 32.71 19.64 31.99
C ASN A 32 32.80 20.08 33.45
N ILE A 33 32.79 19.10 34.36
CA ILE A 33 32.78 19.19 35.83
C ILE A 33 31.36 19.13 36.44
N CYS A 34 30.76 17.94 36.42
CA CYS A 34 30.13 17.34 37.60
C CYS A 34 29.82 15.87 37.29
N SER A 35 30.77 14.99 37.57
CA SER A 35 30.55 13.54 37.66
C SER A 35 29.85 13.25 38.99
N SER A 36 28.53 13.42 39.02
CA SER A 36 27.68 12.79 40.03
C SER A 36 27.07 11.55 39.40
N SER A 37 27.31 10.40 40.00
CA SER A 37 26.58 9.15 39.77
C SER A 37 25.07 9.45 39.73
N SER A 38 24.49 9.48 38.54
CA SER A 38 23.06 9.60 38.37
C SER A 38 22.44 8.30 38.83
N GLU A 39 21.93 8.28 40.06
CA GLU A 39 20.92 7.32 40.45
C GLU A 39 19.84 7.33 39.37
N HIS A 40 19.66 6.19 38.70
CA HIS A 40 18.58 5.98 37.75
C HIS A 40 17.27 6.07 38.52
N ILE A 41 16.74 7.29 38.67
CA ILE A 41 15.34 7.49 39.06
C ILE A 41 14.54 6.79 37.96
N ALA A 42 13.87 5.70 38.32
CA ALA A 42 12.94 5.00 37.45
C ALA A 42 11.90 6.03 37.01
N THR A 43 12.02 6.50 35.78
CA THR A 43 11.05 7.40 35.16
C THR A 43 9.82 6.56 34.91
N GLU A 44 8.68 6.95 35.49
CA GLU A 44 7.40 6.32 35.15
C GLU A 44 7.23 6.38 33.63
N ASP A 45 6.92 5.22 33.02
CA ASP A 45 6.75 5.12 31.58
C ASP A 45 5.69 6.12 31.12
N GLN A 46 6.09 7.05 30.25
CA GLN A 46 5.16 8.04 29.69
C GLN A 46 4.36 7.45 28.51
N LEU A 47 4.94 6.43 27.85
CA LEU A 47 4.35 5.64 26.77
C LEU A 47 4.26 4.18 27.17
N VAL A 48 3.10 3.57 26.90
CA VAL A 48 2.96 2.11 26.94
C VAL A 48 3.09 1.55 25.54
N ILE A 49 3.98 0.57 25.38
CA ILE A 49 4.08 -0.23 24.16
C ILE A 49 3.03 -1.34 24.25
N THR A 50 1.99 -1.25 23.43
CA THR A 50 0.86 -2.18 23.43
C THR A 50 1.09 -3.39 22.53
N GLY A 51 2.10 -3.35 21.67
CA GLY A 51 2.49 -4.45 20.82
C GLY A 51 3.67 -4.10 19.90
N SER A 52 4.26 -5.12 19.30
CA SER A 52 5.27 -4.96 18.26
C SER A 52 5.14 -6.05 17.19
N GLU A 53 5.48 -5.68 15.95
CA GLU A 53 5.45 -6.59 14.81
C GLU A 53 6.70 -6.39 13.94
N PHE A 54 7.19 -7.49 13.36
CA PHE A 54 8.19 -7.45 12.30
C PHE A 54 7.57 -7.81 10.95
N HIS A 55 7.86 -6.99 9.95
CA HIS A 55 7.27 -7.06 8.62
C HIS A 55 8.37 -7.20 7.59
N GLN A 56 8.31 -8.26 6.79
CA GLN A 56 9.15 -8.43 5.61
C GLN A 56 8.29 -8.99 4.48
N ARG A 57 7.89 -8.12 3.56
CA ARG A 57 6.79 -8.43 2.62
C ARG A 57 7.23 -9.13 1.34
N SER A 58 8.53 -9.13 1.07
CA SER A 58 9.14 -9.81 -0.06
C SER A 58 10.64 -9.98 0.17
N GLN A 59 11.30 -10.73 -0.70
CA GLN A 59 12.76 -10.81 -0.75
C GLN A 59 13.48 -9.47 -1.07
N PHE A 60 12.73 -8.46 -1.53
CA PHE A 60 13.25 -7.12 -1.82
C PHE A 60 13.05 -6.15 -0.65
N ASP A 61 12.43 -6.62 0.44
CA ASP A 61 12.13 -5.87 1.64
C ASP A 61 13.17 -6.23 2.71
N GLU A 62 13.98 -5.28 3.15
CA GLU A 62 14.94 -5.49 4.26
C GLU A 62 14.26 -5.61 5.62
N GLY A 63 12.95 -5.35 5.65
CA GLY A 63 12.12 -5.50 6.83
C GLY A 63 11.91 -4.18 7.58
N GLU A 64 10.91 -4.20 8.45
CA GLU A 64 10.56 -3.06 9.30
C GLU A 64 9.96 -3.54 10.63
N PHE A 65 10.26 -2.81 11.69
CA PHE A 65 9.55 -2.93 12.96
C PHE A 65 8.39 -1.95 13.00
N ARG A 66 7.25 -2.42 13.52
CA ARG A 66 6.10 -1.59 13.85
C ARG A 66 5.83 -1.72 15.34
N LEU A 67 5.89 -0.61 16.05
CA LEU A 67 5.67 -0.50 17.47
C LEU A 67 4.35 0.23 17.71
N PHE A 68 3.44 -0.39 18.44
CA PHE A 68 2.16 0.22 18.79
C PHE A 68 2.26 0.84 20.16
N LEU A 69 1.91 2.12 20.23
CA LEU A 69 2.16 2.98 21.36
C LEU A 69 0.84 3.56 21.85
N LYS A 70 0.68 3.69 23.16
CA LYS A 70 -0.41 4.46 23.76
C LYS A 70 0.17 5.53 24.66
N ASN A 71 -0.22 6.79 24.41
CA ASN A 71 0.11 7.88 25.32
C ASN A 71 -0.73 7.74 26.59
N ILE A 72 -0.10 7.43 27.72
CA ILE A 72 -0.75 7.38 29.04
C ILE A 72 -0.50 8.64 29.86
N ASN A 73 0.33 9.55 29.34
CA ASN A 73 0.59 10.84 29.94
C ASN A 73 -0.59 11.80 29.72
N LYS A 74 -0.66 12.84 30.55
CA LYS A 74 -1.63 13.94 30.45
C LYS A 74 -1.25 14.97 29.39
N GLU A 75 -0.01 14.93 28.89
CA GLU A 75 0.49 15.85 27.88
C GLU A 75 0.64 15.19 26.50
N PRO A 76 0.52 15.94 25.40
CA PRO A 76 0.86 15.46 24.07
C PRO A 76 2.33 15.05 23.98
N MET A 77 2.62 13.98 23.25
CA MET A 77 3.99 13.47 23.12
C MET A 77 4.40 13.25 21.67
N SER A 78 5.67 13.52 21.40
CA SER A 78 6.34 13.26 20.13
C SER A 78 7.60 12.45 20.39
N ILE A 79 8.00 11.59 19.45
CA ILE A 79 9.27 10.89 19.51
C ILE A 79 10.33 11.73 18.81
N SER A 80 11.41 12.03 19.52
CA SER A 80 12.55 12.81 18.98
C SER A 80 13.61 11.88 18.39
N GLN A 81 13.82 10.72 19.00
CA GLN A 81 14.89 9.80 18.63
C GLN A 81 14.54 8.36 19.01
N LEU A 82 15.09 7.42 18.25
CA LEU A 82 15.08 5.99 18.55
C LEU A 82 16.50 5.43 18.42
N LYS A 83 16.87 4.53 19.35
CA LYS A 83 18.09 3.72 19.25
C LYS A 83 17.73 2.24 19.24
N LEU A 84 18.38 1.48 18.38
CA LEU A 84 18.13 0.05 18.21
C LEU A 84 19.45 -0.71 18.37
N PHE A 85 19.50 -1.69 19.28
CA PHE A 85 20.68 -2.52 19.51
C PHE A 85 20.34 -3.97 19.21
N ARG A 86 21.20 -4.67 18.47
CA ARG A 86 21.01 -6.10 18.21
C ARG A 86 21.48 -6.92 19.42
N LEU A 87 20.67 -7.90 19.78
CA LEU A 87 20.97 -8.89 20.79
C LEU A 87 21.27 -10.23 20.12
N ILE A 88 22.42 -10.82 20.44
CA ILE A 88 22.83 -12.13 19.95
C ILE A 88 22.64 -13.16 21.07
N LEU A 89 22.12 -14.34 20.72
CA LEU A 89 22.01 -15.46 21.66
C LEU A 89 23.41 -15.85 22.16
N ASP A 90 23.61 -15.92 23.47
CA ASP A 90 24.86 -16.41 24.05
C ASP A 90 24.98 -17.91 23.77
N VAL A 91 25.91 -18.26 22.89
CA VAL A 91 26.17 -19.64 22.47
C VAL A 91 26.57 -20.53 23.65
N LYS A 92 27.09 -19.94 24.75
CA LYS A 92 27.56 -20.72 25.92
C LYS A 92 26.44 -21.34 26.74
N ASP A 93 25.26 -20.73 26.79
CA ASP A 93 24.13 -21.25 27.57
C ASP A 93 22.89 -21.53 26.70
N GLY A 94 22.87 -21.06 25.46
CA GLY A 94 21.75 -21.21 24.52
C GLY A 94 20.45 -20.56 25.00
N LYS A 95 20.51 -19.73 26.05
CA LYS A 95 19.34 -19.25 26.79
C LYS A 95 19.39 -17.75 27.11
N SER A 96 20.58 -17.16 27.25
CA SER A 96 20.74 -15.72 27.46
C SER A 96 21.08 -15.03 26.15
N TYR A 97 20.88 -13.70 26.12
CA TYR A 97 21.27 -12.87 25.00
C TYR A 97 22.29 -11.85 25.50
N LYS A 98 23.35 -11.62 24.72
CA LYS A 98 24.31 -10.53 24.94
C LYS A 98 24.06 -9.45 23.91
N GLU A 99 24.14 -8.20 24.36
CA GLU A 99 24.23 -7.06 23.44
C GLU A 99 25.48 -7.26 22.59
N ASP A 100 25.30 -7.27 21.27
CA ASP A 100 26.40 -7.35 20.31
C ASP A 100 27.24 -6.06 20.28
N GLY A 101 26.88 -5.07 21.10
CA GLY A 101 27.49 -3.74 21.16
C GLY A 101 27.23 -2.86 19.93
N ALA A 102 26.80 -3.44 18.80
CA ALA A 102 26.52 -2.70 17.58
C ALA A 102 25.09 -2.12 17.57
N GLU A 103 25.01 -0.79 17.45
CA GLU A 103 23.78 -0.10 17.09
C GLU A 103 23.38 -0.49 15.66
N VAL A 104 22.11 -0.81 15.48
CA VAL A 104 21.54 -1.27 14.22
C VAL A 104 21.13 -0.06 13.41
N ASN A 105 21.76 0.10 12.24
CA ASN A 105 21.40 1.18 11.33
C ASN A 105 20.02 0.91 10.71
N TYR A 106 19.22 1.98 10.64
CA TYR A 106 17.90 1.96 10.03
C TYR A 106 17.77 3.16 9.10
N LEU A 107 16.97 3.02 8.05
CA LEU A 107 16.77 4.03 7.00
C LEU A 107 16.07 5.27 7.55
N CYS A 108 15.01 5.04 8.32
CA CYS A 108 14.26 6.09 9.01
C CYS A 108 13.36 5.51 10.10
N SER A 109 12.87 6.38 10.98
CA SER A 109 11.75 6.10 11.86
C SER A 109 10.65 7.14 11.66
N LYS A 110 9.39 6.73 11.76
CA LYS A 110 8.22 7.59 11.54
C LYS A 110 7.12 7.26 12.54
N LEU A 111 6.66 8.26 13.29
CA LEU A 111 5.52 8.14 14.18
C LEU A 111 4.23 8.61 13.47
N SER A 112 3.17 7.82 13.58
CA SER A 112 1.84 8.10 13.01
C SER A 112 0.75 7.98 14.09
N PRO A 113 0.02 9.06 14.43
CA PRO A 113 0.29 10.46 14.07
C PRO A 113 1.61 10.98 14.65
N PRO A 114 2.25 12.01 14.05
CA PRO A 114 3.51 12.60 14.54
C PRO A 114 3.52 13.06 16.00
N VAL A 115 2.34 13.36 16.55
CA VAL A 115 2.14 13.72 17.95
C VAL A 115 0.97 12.89 18.48
N LEU A 116 1.19 12.18 19.59
CA LEU A 116 0.17 11.40 20.27
C LEU A 116 -0.47 12.25 21.37
N MET A 117 -1.76 12.51 21.25
CA MET A 117 -2.55 13.14 22.31
C MET A 117 -2.75 12.18 23.50
N PRO A 118 -3.05 12.67 24.71
CA PRO A 118 -3.38 11.81 25.86
C PRO A 118 -4.42 10.74 25.51
N GLY A 119 -4.12 9.48 25.84
CA GLY A 119 -4.96 8.31 25.55
C GLY A 119 -4.93 7.83 24.10
N GLN A 120 -4.29 8.54 23.17
CA GLN A 120 -4.26 8.20 21.75
C GLN A 120 -3.30 7.05 21.44
N ASN A 121 -3.72 6.16 20.54
CA ASN A 121 -2.88 5.12 19.97
C ASN A 121 -2.04 5.68 18.81
N GLY A 122 -0.81 5.18 18.69
CA GLY A 122 0.14 5.53 17.65
C GLY A 122 0.89 4.32 17.11
N GLU A 123 1.48 4.48 15.93
CA GLU A 123 2.39 3.51 15.32
C GLU A 123 3.73 4.18 15.05
N LEU A 124 4.78 3.62 15.64
CA LEU A 124 6.17 3.95 15.30
C LEU A 124 6.70 2.90 14.34
N LEU A 125 6.90 3.30 13.10
CA LEU A 125 7.57 2.53 12.06
C LEU A 125 9.08 2.73 12.15
N VAL A 126 9.86 1.66 12.09
CA VAL A 126 11.33 1.70 11.97
C VAL A 126 11.74 0.86 10.76
N LYS A 127 12.28 1.50 9.72
CA LYS A 127 12.62 0.83 8.46
C LYS A 127 14.09 0.41 8.45
N LEU A 128 14.40 -0.88 8.31
CA LEU A 128 15.77 -1.37 8.36
C LEU A 128 16.52 -1.12 7.04
N LEU A 129 17.86 -1.02 7.12
CA LEU A 129 18.73 -0.94 5.94
C LEU A 129 19.16 -2.32 5.43
N GLU A 130 19.12 -3.33 6.30
CA GLU A 130 19.57 -4.69 6.03
C GLU A 130 18.61 -5.69 6.67
N THR A 131 18.38 -6.81 5.97
CA THR A 131 17.60 -7.94 6.48
C THR A 131 18.26 -8.52 7.73
N PRO A 132 17.56 -8.54 8.88
CA PRO A 132 18.11 -9.11 10.09
C PRO A 132 18.20 -10.64 9.98
N PRO A 133 19.25 -11.29 10.53
CA PRO A 133 19.34 -12.75 10.55
C PRO A 133 18.16 -13.39 11.29
N ASP A 134 17.65 -14.52 10.77
CA ASP A 134 16.66 -15.38 11.42
C ASP A 134 17.15 -15.71 12.85
N ASN A 135 16.36 -15.42 13.89
CA ASN A 135 16.67 -15.47 15.34
C ASN A 135 17.28 -14.23 16.00
N SER A 136 17.44 -13.12 15.29
CA SER A 136 17.84 -11.85 15.93
C SER A 136 16.77 -11.34 16.90
N LYS A 137 17.19 -10.86 18.06
CA LYS A 137 16.38 -10.01 18.95
C LYS A 137 16.96 -8.61 18.96
N PHE A 138 16.12 -7.62 19.25
CA PHE A 138 16.55 -6.24 19.30
C PHE A 138 16.09 -5.59 20.60
N LYS A 139 16.95 -4.74 21.16
CA LYS A 139 16.61 -3.85 22.25
C LYS A 139 16.36 -2.47 21.67
N CYS A 140 15.17 -1.95 21.90
CA CYS A 140 14.74 -0.66 21.37
C CYS A 140 14.58 0.33 22.52
N PHE A 141 15.26 1.48 22.40
CA PHE A 141 15.10 2.62 23.30
C PHE A 141 14.41 3.75 22.56
N ILE A 142 13.33 4.26 23.15
CA ILE A 142 12.56 5.37 22.61
C ILE A 142 12.83 6.62 23.45
N TYR A 143 13.11 7.73 22.78
CA TYR A 143 13.40 9.01 23.40
C TYR A 143 12.37 10.08 23.01
N GLY A 144 11.95 10.83 24.02
CA GLY A 144 11.21 12.08 23.86
C GLY A 144 12.14 13.29 23.96
N LYS A 145 11.57 14.49 24.09
CA LYS A 145 12.36 15.73 24.22
C LYS A 145 13.19 15.81 25.50
N THR A 146 12.70 15.21 26.58
CA THR A 146 13.28 15.30 27.93
C THR A 146 14.18 14.11 28.29
N GLY A 147 14.31 13.12 27.41
CA GLY A 147 15.13 11.92 27.65
C GLY A 147 14.45 10.64 27.19
N ARG A 148 14.90 9.53 27.77
CA ARG A 148 14.36 8.19 27.49
C ARG A 148 12.95 8.07 28.07
N ILE A 149 12.01 7.57 27.26
CA ILE A 149 10.58 7.46 27.64
C ILE A 149 10.06 6.01 27.65
N SER A 150 10.74 5.08 26.99
CA SER A 150 10.38 3.65 27.00
C SER A 150 11.53 2.77 26.51
N GLU A 151 11.48 1.50 26.87
CA GLU A 151 12.42 0.45 26.48
C GLU A 151 11.66 -0.86 26.21
N THR A 152 12.03 -1.60 25.16
CA THR A 152 11.42 -2.90 24.87
C THR A 152 12.33 -3.85 24.09
N LEU A 153 11.97 -5.13 24.13
CA LEU A 153 12.59 -6.19 23.35
C LEU A 153 11.72 -6.54 22.14
N LEU A 154 12.31 -6.50 20.95
CA LEU A 154 11.67 -6.84 19.70
C LEU A 154 12.14 -8.20 19.21
N SER A 155 11.22 -8.95 18.64
CA SER A 155 11.47 -10.20 17.94
C SER A 155 11.16 -10.02 16.46
N ILE A 156 11.92 -10.69 15.60
CA ILE A 156 11.67 -10.76 14.16
C ILE A 156 10.58 -11.78 13.78
N LYS A 157 9.76 -12.24 14.75
CA LYS A 157 8.67 -13.16 14.46
C LYS A 157 7.65 -12.46 13.55
N HIS A 158 7.51 -12.97 12.32
CA HIS A 158 6.53 -12.46 11.38
C HIS A 158 5.10 -12.61 11.94
N ALA A 159 4.30 -11.57 11.79
CA ALA A 159 2.88 -11.64 12.11
C ALA A 159 2.19 -12.66 11.18
N PRO A 160 1.44 -13.64 11.72
CA PRO A 160 0.81 -14.69 10.92
C PRO A 160 -0.28 -14.14 9.99
N VAL A 161 -0.88 -13.01 10.37
CA VAL A 161 -1.80 -12.23 9.54
C VAL A 161 -1.25 -10.82 9.32
N TRP A 162 -1.32 -10.34 8.08
CA TRP A 162 -1.08 -8.92 7.78
C TRP A 162 -2.37 -8.23 7.39
N ILE A 163 -2.57 -7.02 7.93
CA ILE A 163 -3.54 -6.08 7.37
C ILE A 163 -2.97 -5.59 6.03
N SER A 164 -3.47 -6.15 4.93
CA SER A 164 -3.02 -5.89 3.56
C SER A 164 -3.61 -4.59 3.00
N TYR A 165 -4.81 -4.21 3.43
CA TYR A 165 -5.47 -2.96 3.06
C TYR A 165 -6.53 -2.56 4.08
N VAL A 166 -6.72 -1.24 4.23
CA VAL A 166 -7.86 -0.66 4.95
C VAL A 166 -8.57 0.33 4.02
N GLY A 167 -9.78 -0.03 3.60
CA GLY A 167 -10.67 0.79 2.78
C GLY A 167 -11.74 1.48 3.62
N PHE A 168 -12.29 2.58 3.10
CA PHE A 168 -13.44 3.27 3.70
C PHE A 168 -14.50 3.50 2.64
N SER A 169 -15.78 3.40 3.01
CA SER A 169 -16.90 3.70 2.10
C SER A 169 -16.87 5.16 1.63
N GLU A 170 -17.62 5.47 0.57
CA GLU A 170 -17.66 6.83 0.00
C GLU A 170 -18.10 7.90 0.99
N ASP A 171 -18.95 7.57 1.96
CA ASP A 171 -19.42 8.47 3.02
C ASP A 171 -18.65 8.32 4.34
N LEU A 172 -17.60 7.49 4.35
CA LEU A 172 -16.77 7.17 5.52
C LEU A 172 -17.55 6.53 6.69
N ASP A 173 -18.71 5.93 6.43
CA ASP A 173 -19.52 5.28 7.47
C ASP A 173 -19.16 3.81 7.71
N LYS A 174 -18.40 3.19 6.79
CA LYS A 174 -17.90 1.82 6.89
C LYS A 174 -16.39 1.79 6.73
N VAL A 175 -15.76 0.87 7.44
CA VAL A 175 -14.36 0.47 7.25
C VAL A 175 -14.29 -0.98 6.79
N TYR A 176 -13.38 -1.23 5.84
CA TYR A 176 -13.12 -2.52 5.24
C TYR A 176 -11.68 -2.91 5.55
N VAL A 177 -11.49 -3.93 6.39
CA VAL A 177 -10.17 -4.37 6.86
C VAL A 177 -9.82 -5.70 6.21
N TYR A 178 -8.78 -5.72 5.39
CA TYR A 178 -8.36 -6.92 4.67
C TYR A 178 -7.19 -7.61 5.35
N GLY A 179 -7.42 -8.79 5.92
CA GLY A 179 -6.39 -9.66 6.48
C GLY A 179 -5.88 -10.64 5.43
N GLN A 180 -4.55 -10.84 5.36
CA GLN A 180 -3.91 -11.85 4.53
C GLN A 180 -3.24 -12.90 5.42
N ASN A 181 -3.48 -14.18 5.14
CA ASN A 181 -2.79 -15.28 5.81
C ASN A 181 -1.39 -15.47 5.21
N ASN A 182 -0.36 -15.29 6.05
CA ASN A 182 1.05 -15.46 5.66
C ASN A 182 1.69 -16.73 6.24
N THR A 183 0.91 -17.60 6.88
CA THR A 183 1.38 -18.88 7.40
C THR A 183 1.15 -19.99 6.37
N GLN A 184 1.63 -21.19 6.68
CA GLN A 184 1.38 -22.42 5.91
C GLN A 184 0.14 -23.18 6.39
N THR A 185 -0.58 -22.65 7.38
CA THR A 185 -1.77 -23.27 7.97
C THR A 185 -2.98 -22.35 7.82
N PRO A 186 -4.21 -22.90 7.75
CA PRO A 186 -5.40 -22.06 7.80
C PRO A 186 -5.48 -21.24 9.11
N LEU A 187 -6.07 -20.06 9.05
CA LEU A 187 -6.33 -19.22 10.23
C LEU A 187 -7.71 -18.57 10.16
N SER A 188 -8.30 -18.27 11.31
CA SER A 188 -9.53 -17.48 11.41
C SER A 188 -9.20 -16.05 11.82
N ILE A 189 -9.76 -15.04 11.15
CA ILE A 189 -9.59 -13.63 11.53
C ILE A 189 -10.83 -13.01 12.18
N ARG A 190 -10.62 -12.10 13.13
CA ARG A 190 -11.66 -11.31 13.81
C ARG A 190 -11.26 -9.84 13.90
N LEU A 191 -12.25 -8.95 13.89
CA LEU A 191 -12.03 -7.53 14.12
C LEU A 191 -12.14 -7.24 15.62
N LEU A 192 -11.09 -6.68 16.22
CA LEU A 192 -11.06 -6.38 17.65
C LEU A 192 -11.42 -4.93 17.93
N GLU A 193 -10.77 -4.00 17.23
CA GLU A 193 -10.85 -2.59 17.53
C GLU A 193 -10.84 -1.73 16.27
N VAL A 194 -11.66 -0.68 16.27
CA VAL A 194 -11.66 0.37 15.26
C VAL A 194 -11.78 1.73 15.93
N ALA A 195 -10.87 2.65 15.61
CA ALA A 195 -10.83 4.01 16.13
C ALA A 195 -10.85 4.10 17.67
N GLY A 196 -10.19 3.19 18.39
CA GLY A 196 -10.21 3.18 19.86
C GLY A 196 -11.35 2.37 20.47
N VAL A 197 -12.30 1.89 19.66
CA VAL A 197 -13.52 1.24 20.14
C VAL A 197 -13.43 -0.27 19.91
N ASN A 198 -13.62 -1.05 20.98
CA ASN A 198 -13.78 -2.49 20.87
C ASN A 198 -15.07 -2.81 20.10
N VAL A 199 -14.93 -3.58 19.02
CA VAL A 199 -16.02 -3.88 18.10
C VAL A 199 -16.93 -5.00 18.63
N GLY A 200 -16.41 -5.89 19.49
CA GLY A 200 -17.09 -7.12 19.88
C GLY A 200 -17.49 -7.93 18.64
N ASP A 201 -18.72 -8.45 18.61
CA ASP A 201 -19.27 -9.19 17.48
C ASP A 201 -19.99 -8.30 16.45
N ASN A 202 -19.93 -6.97 16.60
CA ASN A 202 -20.67 -6.01 15.77
C ASN A 202 -20.01 -5.73 14.41
N TYR A 203 -19.50 -6.75 13.74
CA TYR A 203 -18.91 -6.63 12.40
C TYR A 203 -19.37 -7.78 11.50
N GLN A 204 -19.18 -7.60 10.20
CA GLN A 204 -19.46 -8.63 9.20
C GLN A 204 -18.14 -9.19 8.68
N SER A 205 -18.03 -10.52 8.61
CA SER A 205 -16.90 -11.19 7.98
C SER A 205 -17.25 -11.66 6.58
N ILE A 206 -16.40 -11.34 5.62
CA ILE A 206 -16.40 -11.85 4.25
C ILE A 206 -15.17 -12.74 4.15
N ASN A 207 -15.36 -14.05 4.35
CA ASN A 207 -14.28 -15.05 4.42
C ASN A 207 -13.32 -14.82 5.60
N ASN A 208 -13.66 -15.29 6.82
CA ASN A 208 -12.74 -15.27 7.98
C ASN A 208 -11.76 -16.45 8.01
N ASN A 209 -12.13 -17.60 7.46
CA ASN A 209 -11.29 -18.80 7.45
C ASN A 209 -10.35 -18.76 6.25
N LEU A 210 -9.15 -18.21 6.47
CA LEU A 210 -8.16 -17.97 5.45
C LEU A 210 -7.24 -19.17 5.29
N ILE A 211 -7.24 -19.79 4.11
CA ILE A 211 -6.18 -20.73 3.73
C ILE A 211 -4.87 -19.96 3.46
N PRO A 212 -3.71 -20.64 3.44
CA PRO A 212 -2.41 -20.01 3.17
C PRO A 212 -2.44 -19.11 1.91
N GLY A 213 -2.00 -17.86 2.05
CA GLY A 213 -1.96 -16.88 0.97
C GLY A 213 -3.30 -16.25 0.59
N ASP A 214 -4.43 -16.72 1.12
CA ASP A 214 -5.75 -16.13 0.87
C ASP A 214 -5.96 -14.85 1.71
N LYS A 215 -6.97 -14.08 1.33
CA LYS A 215 -7.41 -12.88 2.05
C LYS A 215 -8.86 -12.96 2.46
N GLY A 216 -9.17 -12.29 3.56
CA GLY A 216 -10.52 -12.04 4.04
C GLY A 216 -10.79 -10.56 4.19
N CYS A 217 -12.06 -10.19 4.26
CA CYS A 217 -12.48 -8.83 4.55
C CYS A 217 -13.36 -8.80 5.80
N LEU A 218 -13.08 -7.87 6.69
CA LEU A 218 -13.91 -7.56 7.86
C LEU A 218 -14.53 -6.19 7.63
N VAL A 219 -15.86 -6.10 7.68
CA VAL A 219 -16.63 -4.89 7.41
C VAL A 219 -17.27 -4.41 8.72
N PHE A 220 -16.99 -3.17 9.09
CA PHE A 220 -17.53 -2.57 10.30
C PHE A 220 -18.18 -1.23 9.99
N LYS A 221 -19.40 -1.04 10.49
CA LYS A 221 -20.10 0.24 10.44
C LYS A 221 -19.59 1.13 11.58
N MET A 222 -18.92 2.20 11.21
CA MET A 222 -18.32 3.15 12.15
C MET A 222 -19.38 3.82 13.02
N LEU A 223 -19.14 3.87 14.33
CA LEU A 223 -20.00 4.60 15.27
C LEU A 223 -19.92 6.12 15.07
N ARG A 224 -18.76 6.60 14.64
CA ARG A 224 -18.52 7.99 14.22
C ARG A 224 -17.81 7.98 12.87
N ARG A 225 -18.32 8.76 11.93
CA ARG A 225 -17.64 9.02 10.65
C ARG A 225 -16.33 9.78 10.90
N PRO A 226 -15.16 9.23 10.52
CA PRO A 226 -13.92 9.98 10.58
C PRO A 226 -13.94 11.11 9.56
N VAL A 227 -13.16 12.15 9.81
CA VAL A 227 -12.89 13.17 8.79
C VAL A 227 -11.86 12.63 7.80
N LEU A 228 -11.93 13.05 6.53
CA LEU A 228 -10.90 12.72 5.54
C LEU A 228 -9.51 13.08 6.08
N GLY A 229 -8.57 12.13 6.04
CA GLY A 229 -7.21 12.31 6.55
C GLY A 229 -7.04 12.12 8.06
N GLU A 230 -8.12 11.83 8.80
CA GLU A 230 -8.03 11.47 10.22
C GLU A 230 -7.35 10.10 10.41
N TYR A 231 -6.51 9.96 11.44
CA TYR A 231 -5.90 8.68 11.79
C TYR A 231 -6.89 7.76 12.48
N VAL A 232 -6.96 6.52 12.02
CA VAL A 232 -7.82 5.47 12.54
C VAL A 232 -6.95 4.29 12.96
N HIS A 233 -7.07 3.90 14.22
CA HIS A 233 -6.49 2.66 14.74
C HIS A 233 -7.37 1.47 14.37
N ILE A 234 -6.75 0.41 13.87
CA ILE A 234 -7.39 -0.85 13.52
C ILE A 234 -6.62 -1.96 14.23
N ALA A 235 -7.33 -2.86 14.90
CA ALA A 235 -6.77 -4.09 15.45
C ALA A 235 -7.59 -5.31 15.00
N ILE A 236 -6.90 -6.34 14.52
CA ILE A 236 -7.49 -7.65 14.22
C ILE A 236 -6.82 -8.73 15.05
N SER A 237 -7.52 -9.82 15.33
CA SER A 237 -6.89 -11.05 15.76
C SER A 237 -6.94 -12.13 14.69
N ALA A 238 -5.94 -12.99 14.72
CA ALA A 238 -5.91 -14.25 14.00
C ALA A 238 -5.74 -15.41 14.98
N GLU A 239 -6.52 -16.46 14.81
CA GLU A 239 -6.43 -17.68 15.60
C GLU A 239 -5.92 -18.82 14.72
N SER A 240 -4.89 -19.53 15.21
CA SER A 240 -4.36 -20.75 14.60
C SER A 240 -3.91 -21.70 15.72
N ASN A 241 -4.41 -22.93 15.73
CA ASN A 241 -4.06 -23.96 16.72
C ASN A 241 -4.13 -23.44 18.18
N GLU A 242 -5.25 -22.83 18.56
CA GLU A 242 -5.50 -22.26 19.91
C GLU A 242 -4.61 -21.06 20.30
N GLN A 243 -3.70 -20.61 19.43
CA GLN A 243 -2.93 -19.40 19.64
C GLN A 243 -3.61 -18.20 18.98
N GLU A 244 -3.92 -17.18 19.78
CA GLU A 244 -4.37 -15.87 19.28
C GLU A 244 -3.17 -14.96 19.02
N PHE A 245 -3.17 -14.33 17.84
CA PHE A 245 -2.21 -13.32 17.43
C PHE A 245 -2.95 -12.02 17.17
N ARG A 246 -2.39 -10.89 17.61
CA ARG A 246 -2.97 -9.57 17.38
C ARG A 246 -2.12 -8.79 16.40
N THR A 247 -2.77 -8.14 15.45
CA THR A 247 -2.13 -7.29 14.45
C THR A 247 -2.81 -5.92 14.45
N HIS A 248 -2.04 -4.86 14.52
CA HIS A 248 -2.53 -3.49 14.64
C HIS A 248 -2.09 -2.61 13.47
N ARG A 249 -2.84 -1.58 13.10
CA ARG A 249 -2.40 -0.54 12.15
C ARG A 249 -2.99 0.81 12.50
N ILE A 250 -2.23 1.85 12.18
CA ILE A 250 -2.72 3.23 12.16
C ILE A 250 -2.74 3.69 10.69
N VAL A 251 -3.91 4.07 10.17
CA VAL A 251 -4.06 4.53 8.77
C VAL A 251 -4.84 5.83 8.72
N LYS A 252 -4.64 6.64 7.66
CA LYS A 252 -5.52 7.78 7.39
C LYS A 252 -6.78 7.38 6.64
N ALA A 253 -7.92 7.80 7.17
CA ALA A 253 -9.22 7.67 6.54
C ALA A 253 -9.22 8.35 5.18
N SER A 254 -9.60 7.61 4.13
CA SER A 254 -9.80 8.19 2.80
C SER A 254 -10.68 7.30 1.93
N ASN A 255 -11.56 7.98 1.21
CA ASN A 255 -12.61 7.46 0.35
C ASN A 255 -12.38 7.84 -1.12
N LYS A 256 -11.13 8.02 -1.54
CA LYS A 256 -10.80 8.54 -2.88
C LYS A 256 -10.08 7.51 -3.72
N PHE A 257 -10.63 7.26 -4.90
CA PHE A 257 -9.93 6.67 -6.04
C PHE A 257 -9.77 7.75 -7.09
N THR A 258 -8.53 8.08 -7.43
CA THR A 258 -8.23 9.26 -8.26
C THR A 258 -7.84 8.88 -9.68
N LEU A 259 -8.33 9.63 -10.65
CA LEU A 259 -7.92 9.59 -12.06
C LEU A 259 -7.31 10.95 -12.43
N LEU A 260 -5.99 11.00 -12.55
CA LEU A 260 -5.25 12.26 -12.69
C LEU A 260 -4.38 12.26 -13.95
N SER A 261 -4.03 13.46 -14.42
CA SER A 261 -2.88 13.67 -15.31
C SER A 261 -1.65 14.06 -14.48
N GLU A 262 -0.43 13.82 -14.99
CA GLU A 262 0.82 14.18 -14.30
C GLU A 262 0.91 15.66 -13.91
N GLY A 263 0.35 16.56 -14.72
CA GLY A 263 0.30 17.98 -14.39
C GLY A 263 -0.79 18.36 -13.38
N GLY A 264 -1.60 17.40 -12.93
CA GLY A 264 -2.76 17.64 -12.06
C GLY A 264 -3.84 18.51 -12.72
N PHE A 265 -3.72 18.80 -14.02
CA PHE A 265 -4.66 19.65 -14.73
C PHE A 265 -5.97 18.89 -14.90
N PRO A 266 -7.08 19.43 -14.37
CA PRO A 266 -8.36 18.79 -14.53
C PRO A 266 -8.78 18.81 -15.98
N ASN A 267 -9.23 17.68 -16.48
CA ASN A 267 -9.87 17.60 -17.77
C ASN A 267 -11.11 16.69 -17.69
N PRO A 268 -12.24 17.22 -17.18
CA PRO A 268 -13.48 16.45 -17.04
C PRO A 268 -13.98 15.88 -18.37
N LYS A 269 -13.64 16.52 -19.51
CA LYS A 269 -13.97 16.00 -20.85
C LYS A 269 -13.32 14.65 -21.13
N LEU A 270 -12.15 14.40 -20.53
CA LEU A 270 -11.46 13.11 -20.59
C LEU A 270 -11.89 12.14 -19.48
N GLY A 271 -12.85 12.51 -18.62
CA GLY A 271 -13.22 11.72 -17.45
C GLY A 271 -12.18 11.73 -16.32
N LEU A 272 -11.26 12.70 -16.32
CA LEU A 272 -10.29 12.90 -15.23
C LEU A 272 -10.89 13.71 -14.09
N ASP A 273 -10.35 13.54 -12.90
CA ASP A 273 -10.80 14.25 -11.71
C ASP A 273 -10.42 15.72 -11.75
N SER A 274 -11.28 16.53 -11.13
CA SER A 274 -11.15 17.99 -11.17
C SER A 274 -10.03 18.53 -10.28
N LYS A 275 -9.54 17.74 -9.32
CA LYS A 275 -8.49 18.14 -8.36
C LYS A 275 -7.76 16.89 -7.84
N SER A 276 -6.47 17.05 -7.53
CA SER A 276 -5.80 16.13 -6.61
C SER A 276 -6.28 16.41 -5.18
N PHE A 277 -6.56 15.34 -4.43
CA PHE A 277 -6.86 15.41 -2.99
C PHE A 277 -5.61 15.18 -2.13
N PHE A 278 -4.48 14.93 -2.78
CA PHE A 278 -3.22 14.60 -2.12
C PHE A 278 -2.24 15.75 -2.26
N VAL A 279 -1.53 16.04 -1.18
CA VAL A 279 -0.44 17.01 -1.18
C VAL A 279 0.85 16.25 -1.50
N GLN A 280 1.38 16.48 -2.69
CA GLN A 280 2.69 15.95 -3.05
C GLN A 280 3.75 16.70 -2.24
N ILE A 281 4.47 15.96 -1.39
CA ILE A 281 5.56 16.50 -0.59
C ILE A 281 6.88 16.45 -1.36
N MET A 282 7.09 15.39 -2.13
CA MET A 282 8.37 15.11 -2.74
C MET A 282 8.20 14.53 -4.14
N SER A 283 9.09 14.92 -5.05
CA SER A 283 9.39 14.16 -6.26
C SER A 283 10.16 12.88 -5.88
N CYS A 284 10.80 12.21 -6.83
CA CYS A 284 11.66 11.06 -6.52
C CYS A 284 12.69 11.38 -5.41
N PRO A 285 12.63 10.72 -4.23
CA PRO A 285 13.53 10.96 -3.11
C PRO A 285 15.00 10.72 -3.51
N ALA A 286 15.25 9.60 -4.19
CA ALA A 286 16.59 9.15 -4.58
C ALA A 286 17.29 10.02 -5.64
N HIS A 287 16.61 10.99 -6.26
CA HIS A 287 17.22 11.88 -7.24
C HIS A 287 17.31 13.32 -6.75
N GLU A 288 16.50 13.69 -5.76
CA GLU A 288 16.36 15.08 -5.32
C GLU A 288 17.18 15.36 -4.05
N TYR A 289 17.41 14.36 -3.19
CA TYR A 289 17.94 14.57 -1.83
C TYR A 289 19.10 13.65 -1.44
N GLY A 290 20.10 13.48 -2.31
CA GLY A 290 21.34 12.77 -1.96
C GLY A 290 21.13 11.27 -1.73
N THR A 291 21.52 10.74 -0.57
CA THR A 291 21.37 9.31 -0.25
C THR A 291 19.92 8.92 0.06
N HIS A 292 19.62 7.62 0.15
CA HIS A 292 18.27 7.18 0.49
C HIS A 292 17.87 7.58 1.91
N GLU A 293 18.82 7.58 2.83
CA GLU A 293 18.69 7.99 4.23
C GLU A 293 18.36 9.48 4.33
N GLU A 294 19.14 10.33 3.66
CA GLU A 294 18.90 11.78 3.59
C GLU A 294 17.51 12.09 3.03
N ALA A 295 17.10 11.40 1.97
CA ALA A 295 15.79 11.56 1.37
C ALA A 295 14.65 11.07 2.26
N ALA A 296 14.84 9.96 3.00
CA ALA A 296 13.85 9.44 3.95
C ALA A 296 13.68 10.39 5.13
N MET A 297 14.77 10.88 5.71
CA MET A 297 14.77 11.87 6.79
C MET A 297 14.06 13.16 6.36
N LYS A 298 14.42 13.70 5.19
CA LYS A 298 13.76 14.90 4.64
C LYS A 298 12.26 14.72 4.50
N PHE A 299 11.82 13.54 4.04
CA PHE A 299 10.39 13.25 3.93
C PHE A 299 9.71 13.23 5.30
N VAL A 300 10.32 12.60 6.31
CA VAL A 300 9.77 12.55 7.68
C VAL A 300 9.67 13.96 8.29
N ASP A 301 10.69 14.79 8.09
CA ASP A 301 10.68 16.19 8.56
C ASP A 301 9.56 16.99 7.89
N ASP A 302 9.42 16.88 6.57
CA ASP A 302 8.33 17.54 5.84
C ASP A 302 6.96 17.01 6.25
N TYR A 303 6.85 15.71 6.50
CA TYR A 303 5.64 15.07 6.97
C TYR A 303 5.21 15.65 8.33
N TYR A 304 6.14 15.86 9.27
CA TYR A 304 5.86 16.48 10.56
C TYR A 304 5.49 17.97 10.41
N ASN A 305 6.22 18.71 9.56
CA ASN A 305 5.94 20.12 9.27
C ASN A 305 4.56 20.32 8.61
N ARG A 306 4.16 19.42 7.70
CA ARG A 306 2.83 19.48 7.06
C ARG A 306 1.72 19.07 8.02
N PHE A 307 1.97 18.07 8.87
CA PHE A 307 1.02 17.65 9.89
C PHE A 307 0.72 18.78 10.90
N SER A 308 1.74 19.53 11.33
CA SER A 308 1.53 20.66 12.26
C SER A 308 0.73 21.81 11.64
N GLN A 309 0.77 21.96 10.31
CA GLN A 309 -0.05 22.92 9.57
C GLN A 309 -1.50 22.43 9.42
N ASN A 310 -1.68 21.17 9.04
CA ASN A 310 -3.00 20.56 8.90
C ASN A 310 -2.89 19.03 9.07
N PRO A 311 -3.42 18.45 10.17
CA PRO A 311 -3.29 17.03 10.47
C PRO A 311 -4.09 16.12 9.52
N HIS A 312 -5.05 16.69 8.77
CA HIS A 312 -5.94 15.99 7.85
C HIS A 312 -5.40 15.91 6.41
N LEU A 313 -4.21 16.45 6.13
CA LEU A 313 -3.63 16.33 4.78
C LEU A 313 -3.27 14.87 4.48
N LEU A 314 -3.61 14.40 3.29
CA LEU A 314 -3.12 13.13 2.76
C LEU A 314 -1.84 13.39 1.97
N LEU A 315 -0.73 12.86 2.47
CA LEU A 315 0.60 13.19 1.98
C LEU A 315 1.06 12.15 0.96
N GLN A 316 1.42 12.65 -0.23
CA GLN A 316 1.81 11.85 -1.38
C GLN A 316 3.31 11.96 -1.64
N MET A 317 3.92 10.83 -2.02
CA MET A 317 5.32 10.76 -2.44
C MET A 317 5.40 10.03 -3.78
N TRP A 318 6.18 10.57 -4.71
CA TRP A 318 6.48 9.86 -5.95
C TRP A 318 7.73 9.01 -5.74
N ILE A 319 7.60 7.68 -5.84
CA ILE A 319 8.75 6.78 -5.69
C ILE A 319 9.19 6.31 -7.07
N CYS A 320 10.43 6.61 -7.41
CA CYS A 320 10.95 6.44 -8.76
C CYS A 320 11.12 4.98 -9.18
N ARG A 321 11.36 4.83 -10.49
CA ARG A 321 11.69 3.57 -11.16
C ARG A 321 13.12 3.07 -10.92
N ALA A 322 14.03 3.91 -10.43
CA ALA A 322 15.42 3.52 -10.17
C ALA A 322 15.45 2.55 -8.98
N GLY A 323 16.12 1.40 -9.15
CA GLY A 323 16.25 0.38 -8.10
C GLY A 323 14.93 -0.31 -7.71
N LYS A 324 13.92 -0.32 -8.58
CA LYS A 324 12.66 -1.05 -8.34
C LYS A 324 12.86 -2.57 -8.46
N PRO A 325 12.13 -3.39 -7.67
CA PRO A 325 11.15 -2.98 -6.65
C PRO A 325 11.78 -2.63 -5.28
N GLN A 326 13.09 -2.83 -5.06
CA GLN A 326 13.75 -2.63 -3.76
C GLN A 326 13.50 -1.22 -3.17
N THR A 327 13.65 -0.18 -3.99
CA THR A 327 13.41 1.21 -3.54
C THR A 327 11.95 1.46 -3.15
N TRP A 328 10.99 0.70 -3.71
CA TRP A 328 9.60 0.80 -3.32
C TRP A 328 9.37 0.25 -1.92
N TYR A 329 10.02 -0.84 -1.55
CA TYR A 329 9.95 -1.35 -0.18
C TYR A 329 10.60 -0.42 0.83
N LYS A 330 11.65 0.32 0.44
CA LYS A 330 12.30 1.33 1.30
C LYS A 330 11.39 2.52 1.63
N PHE A 331 10.76 3.11 0.62
CA PHE A 331 9.99 4.37 0.78
C PHE A 331 8.47 4.18 0.84
N GLY A 332 7.93 3.07 0.34
CA GLY A 332 6.50 2.80 0.21
C GLY A 332 5.69 2.92 1.51
N PRO A 333 6.21 2.51 2.67
CA PRO A 333 5.52 2.69 3.95
C PRO A 333 5.45 4.13 4.46
N LEU A 334 6.24 5.06 3.92
CA LEU A 334 6.36 6.43 4.44
C LEU A 334 5.17 7.34 4.09
N PRO A 335 4.72 7.45 2.82
CA PRO A 335 3.58 8.31 2.50
C PRO A 335 2.24 7.69 2.89
N ASP A 336 1.21 8.54 2.95
CA ASP A 336 -0.18 8.07 3.02
C ASP A 336 -0.61 7.49 1.66
N VAL A 337 -0.04 8.03 0.57
CA VAL A 337 -0.26 7.60 -0.81
C VAL A 337 1.07 7.62 -1.60
N ALA A 338 1.51 6.48 -2.12
CA ALA A 338 2.68 6.44 -3.01
C ALA A 338 2.28 6.51 -4.48
N VAL A 339 3.02 7.24 -5.32
CA VAL A 339 2.90 7.16 -6.78
C VAL A 339 4.06 6.33 -7.31
N MET A 340 3.75 5.24 -8.02
CA MET A 340 4.74 4.30 -8.56
C MET A 340 4.43 3.98 -10.02
N ASN A 341 5.45 3.72 -10.83
CA ASN A 341 5.28 3.34 -12.24
C ASN A 341 5.47 1.83 -12.41
N PRO A 342 4.37 1.03 -12.49
CA PRO A 342 4.45 -0.42 -12.70
C PRO A 342 4.68 -0.82 -14.16
N VAL A 343 4.87 0.14 -15.07
CA VAL A 343 4.92 -0.05 -16.52
C VAL A 343 6.36 -0.01 -17.05
N MET A 344 7.35 -0.23 -16.19
CA MET A 344 8.77 -0.23 -16.57
C MET A 344 9.38 -1.61 -16.32
N LEU A 345 10.15 -2.15 -17.26
CA LEU A 345 10.78 -3.46 -17.09
C LEU A 345 11.71 -3.47 -15.87
N ALA A 346 11.52 -4.48 -15.03
CA ALA A 346 12.52 -5.04 -14.14
C ALA A 346 12.75 -6.49 -14.61
N GLN A 347 12.99 -6.68 -15.92
CA GLN A 347 12.92 -7.98 -16.59
C GLN A 347 13.80 -9.03 -15.90
N GLN A 348 15.04 -8.66 -15.53
CA GLN A 348 15.92 -9.55 -14.77
C GLN A 348 15.31 -9.97 -13.42
N ALA A 349 14.74 -9.03 -12.65
CA ALA A 349 14.08 -9.34 -11.38
C ALA A 349 12.80 -10.17 -11.56
N TYR A 350 12.06 -9.92 -12.64
CA TYR A 350 10.88 -10.69 -13.04
C TYR A 350 11.24 -12.10 -13.49
N GLU A 351 12.35 -12.30 -14.20
CA GLU A 351 12.83 -13.61 -14.66
C GLU A 351 13.48 -14.40 -13.52
N SER A 352 14.16 -13.74 -12.59
CA SER A 352 14.87 -14.39 -11.47
C SER A 352 13.97 -14.86 -10.34
N ASP A 353 12.78 -14.28 -10.19
CA ASP A 353 11.84 -14.72 -9.17
C ASP A 353 11.35 -16.14 -9.54
N THR A 354 11.26 -17.08 -8.60
CA THR A 354 10.92 -18.49 -8.89
C THR A 354 9.42 -18.80 -8.77
N LYS A 355 8.62 -17.87 -8.24
CA LYS A 355 7.16 -18.02 -8.09
C LYS A 355 6.39 -17.76 -9.39
N ALA A 356 6.58 -18.65 -10.37
CA ALA A 356 5.99 -18.55 -11.71
C ALA A 356 4.44 -18.55 -11.72
N SER A 357 3.79 -19.21 -10.75
CA SER A 357 2.33 -19.36 -10.69
C SER A 357 1.55 -18.05 -10.46
N GLU A 358 2.21 -16.98 -10.00
CA GLU A 358 1.58 -15.67 -9.80
C GLU A 358 1.78 -14.72 -11.01
N ARG A 359 2.51 -15.14 -12.04
CA ARG A 359 2.96 -14.28 -13.14
C ARG A 359 2.25 -14.59 -14.45
N PHE A 360 1.36 -13.70 -14.87
CA PHE A 360 0.92 -13.70 -16.28
C PHE A 360 1.63 -12.66 -17.12
N CYS A 361 1.91 -11.47 -16.56
CA CYS A 361 2.67 -10.43 -17.24
C CYS A 361 3.55 -9.64 -16.25
N PRO A 362 4.67 -9.06 -16.73
CA PRO A 362 5.59 -8.30 -15.89
C PRO A 362 4.96 -7.06 -15.25
N PHE A 363 3.98 -6.45 -15.92
CA PHE A 363 3.31 -5.24 -15.42
C PHE A 363 2.44 -5.52 -14.20
N PHE A 364 1.67 -6.62 -14.22
CA PHE A 364 0.89 -7.06 -13.07
C PHE A 364 1.81 -7.45 -11.90
N TRP A 365 2.85 -8.24 -12.15
CA TRP A 365 3.81 -8.62 -11.10
C TRP A 365 4.44 -7.39 -10.43
N LEU A 366 4.84 -6.41 -11.22
CA LEU A 366 5.45 -5.19 -10.69
C LEU A 366 4.40 -4.34 -9.94
N ALA A 367 3.17 -4.23 -10.45
CA ALA A 367 2.08 -3.56 -9.74
C ALA A 367 1.73 -4.25 -8.41
N ALA A 368 1.77 -5.58 -8.35
CA ALA A 368 1.55 -6.34 -7.11
C ALA A 368 2.65 -6.08 -6.08
N ASN A 369 3.91 -5.93 -6.52
CA ASN A 369 5.01 -5.51 -5.64
C ASN A 369 4.80 -4.07 -5.14
N ALA A 370 4.33 -3.15 -5.99
CA ALA A 370 3.97 -1.80 -5.56
C ALA A 370 2.89 -1.81 -4.45
N LYS A 371 1.83 -2.61 -4.62
CA LYS A 371 0.79 -2.80 -3.60
C LYS A 371 1.35 -3.35 -2.29
N LYS A 372 2.19 -4.39 -2.38
CA LYS A 372 2.82 -5.01 -1.21
C LYS A 372 3.70 -4.00 -0.47
N ALA A 373 4.52 -3.24 -1.19
CA ALA A 373 5.46 -2.27 -0.62
C ALA A 373 4.80 -1.14 0.18
N VAL A 374 3.56 -0.77 -0.14
CA VAL A 374 2.84 0.29 0.57
C VAL A 374 1.88 -0.23 1.65
N ALA A 375 1.64 -1.54 1.74
CA ALA A 375 0.58 -2.07 2.60
C ALA A 375 0.76 -1.68 4.09
N PRO A 376 -0.31 -1.23 4.78
CA PRO A 376 -1.72 -1.17 4.35
C PRO A 376 -2.13 0.09 3.57
N ASN A 377 -1.20 1.03 3.33
CA ASN A 377 -1.46 2.28 2.64
C ASN A 377 -1.77 2.08 1.14
N ARG A 378 -1.98 3.20 0.45
CA ARG A 378 -2.46 3.26 -0.93
C ARG A 378 -1.31 3.54 -1.89
N TYR A 379 -1.44 3.05 -3.12
CA TYR A 379 -0.61 3.53 -4.21
C TYR A 379 -1.46 3.94 -5.41
N LEU A 380 -0.97 4.93 -6.15
CA LEU A 380 -1.46 5.33 -7.46
C LEU A 380 -0.48 4.79 -8.51
N ALA A 381 -1.03 4.19 -9.57
CA ALA A 381 -0.24 3.72 -10.68
C ALA A 381 -0.01 4.84 -11.69
N CYS A 382 1.25 5.21 -11.89
CA CYS A 382 1.68 6.09 -12.95
C CYS A 382 1.75 5.30 -14.28
N ILE A 383 0.80 5.55 -15.19
CA ILE A 383 0.69 4.90 -16.49
C ILE A 383 1.21 5.84 -17.59
N PRO A 384 2.34 5.52 -18.26
CA PRO A 384 2.84 6.32 -19.37
C PRO A 384 1.98 6.11 -20.62
N ILE A 385 1.41 7.18 -21.16
CA ILE A 385 0.60 7.18 -22.39
C ILE A 385 1.52 7.29 -23.60
N ASN A 386 2.35 8.33 -23.63
CA ASN A 386 3.43 8.48 -24.57
C ASN A 386 4.71 8.78 -23.77
N SER A 387 5.78 8.07 -24.05
CA SER A 387 7.08 8.49 -23.55
C SER A 387 8.16 7.79 -24.36
N LYS A 388 9.07 8.62 -24.89
CA LYS A 388 10.38 8.15 -25.37
C LYS A 388 11.18 7.54 -24.22
N GLU A 389 10.87 7.91 -22.97
CA GLU A 389 11.54 7.45 -21.74
C GLU A 389 11.23 5.99 -21.35
N THR A 390 10.16 5.41 -21.89
CA THR A 390 9.80 3.99 -21.72
C THR A 390 10.34 3.21 -22.91
N SER A 391 11.66 3.00 -22.93
CA SER A 391 12.40 2.29 -23.98
C SER A 391 12.01 0.82 -24.17
N ILE A 392 11.12 0.30 -23.30
CA ILE A 392 10.77 -1.11 -23.20
C ILE A 392 9.73 -1.58 -24.21
N PHE A 393 9.01 -0.66 -24.84
CA PHE A 393 7.97 -0.99 -25.83
C PHE A 393 8.51 -0.76 -27.23
N LEU A 394 8.15 -1.64 -28.17
CA LEU A 394 8.57 -1.51 -29.57
C LEU A 394 8.06 -0.21 -30.18
N ARG A 395 6.82 0.18 -29.84
CA ARG A 395 6.19 1.44 -30.26
C ARG A 395 6.36 2.51 -29.18
N SER A 396 6.65 3.73 -29.61
CA SER A 396 6.75 4.91 -28.73
C SER A 396 5.39 5.41 -28.24
N ASN A 397 4.34 5.21 -29.04
CA ASN A 397 2.95 5.49 -28.71
C ASN A 397 2.21 4.17 -28.48
N ARG A 398 1.45 4.11 -27.38
CA ARG A 398 0.63 2.94 -27.05
C ARG A 398 -0.72 3.07 -27.72
N THR A 399 -1.24 1.95 -28.20
CA THR A 399 -2.63 1.87 -28.64
C THR A 399 -3.58 2.02 -27.44
N PRO A 400 -4.84 2.44 -27.64
CA PRO A 400 -5.80 2.51 -26.56
C PRO A 400 -6.01 1.19 -25.82
N GLU A 401 -5.99 0.06 -26.52
CA GLU A 401 -6.11 -1.28 -25.95
C GLU A 401 -4.91 -1.65 -25.05
N GLU A 402 -3.70 -1.25 -25.46
CA GLU A 402 -2.49 -1.39 -24.66
C GLU A 402 -2.54 -0.54 -23.38
N ILE A 403 -3.04 0.71 -23.46
CA ILE A 403 -3.24 1.57 -22.29
C ILE A 403 -4.27 0.95 -21.35
N LYS A 404 -5.40 0.47 -21.88
CA LYS A 404 -6.43 -0.22 -21.11
C LYS A 404 -5.87 -1.44 -20.38
N PHE A 405 -5.05 -2.25 -21.07
CA PHE A 405 -4.39 -3.41 -20.48
C PHE A 405 -3.51 -3.04 -19.28
N LEU A 406 -2.65 -2.01 -19.45
CA LEU A 406 -1.74 -1.55 -18.39
C LEU A 406 -2.48 -0.96 -17.19
N VAL A 407 -3.53 -0.16 -17.44
CA VAL A 407 -4.40 0.40 -16.40
C VAL A 407 -5.04 -0.72 -15.58
N TYR A 408 -5.60 -1.72 -16.25
CA TYR A 408 -6.26 -2.82 -15.54
C TYR A 408 -5.29 -3.79 -14.88
N CYS A 409 -4.06 -3.96 -15.39
CA CYS A 409 -3.01 -4.67 -14.64
C CYS A 409 -2.75 -4.00 -13.29
N ALA A 410 -2.68 -2.67 -13.25
CA ALA A 410 -2.50 -1.93 -12.01
C ALA A 410 -3.72 -2.03 -11.09
N ILE A 411 -4.94 -1.92 -11.63
CA ILE A 411 -6.18 -2.05 -10.85
C ILE A 411 -6.32 -3.46 -10.26
N ALA A 412 -6.12 -4.49 -11.07
CA ALA A 412 -6.19 -5.88 -10.62
C ALA A 412 -5.13 -6.20 -9.54
N ALA A 413 -4.02 -5.47 -9.53
CA ALA A 413 -2.99 -5.55 -8.49
C ALA A 413 -3.29 -4.68 -7.26
N GLY A 414 -4.39 -3.92 -7.25
CA GLY A 414 -4.89 -3.20 -6.08
C GLY A 414 -4.60 -1.70 -6.07
N ALA A 415 -4.24 -1.08 -7.20
CA ALA A 415 -4.07 0.37 -7.30
C ALA A 415 -5.33 1.11 -6.80
N LYS A 416 -5.11 2.23 -6.13
CA LYS A 416 -6.17 3.12 -5.61
C LYS A 416 -6.27 4.43 -6.38
N GLY A 417 -5.73 4.42 -7.60
CA GLY A 417 -5.92 5.46 -8.59
C GLY A 417 -4.90 5.34 -9.71
N ILE A 418 -5.13 6.10 -10.77
CA ILE A 418 -4.35 6.13 -11.99
C ILE A 418 -3.86 7.55 -12.21
N LEU A 419 -2.56 7.69 -12.46
CA LEU A 419 -1.94 8.93 -12.90
C LEU A 419 -1.41 8.72 -14.30
N TYR A 420 -1.95 9.45 -15.26
CA TYR A 420 -1.54 9.40 -16.65
C TYR A 420 -0.35 10.32 -16.90
N ARG A 421 0.76 9.76 -17.39
CA ARG A 421 2.00 10.47 -17.69
C ARG A 421 2.19 10.62 -19.20
N GLY A 422 2.51 11.83 -19.64
CA GLY A 422 2.62 12.18 -21.05
C GLY A 422 1.36 12.80 -21.66
N THR A 423 1.43 13.12 -22.94
CA THR A 423 0.32 13.70 -23.72
C THR A 423 -0.47 12.62 -24.45
N LEU A 424 -1.80 12.76 -24.44
CA LEU A 424 -2.65 11.93 -25.27
C LEU A 424 -2.43 12.25 -26.74
N SER A 425 -2.66 11.25 -27.59
CA SER A 425 -2.73 11.49 -29.02
C SER A 425 -3.84 12.51 -29.33
N SER A 426 -3.57 13.39 -30.30
CA SER A 426 -4.55 14.34 -30.80
C SER A 426 -5.61 13.69 -31.69
N ASP A 427 -5.42 12.42 -32.08
CA ASP A 427 -6.41 11.71 -32.89
C ASP A 427 -7.69 11.41 -32.10
N ARG A 428 -8.83 11.61 -32.76
CA ARG A 428 -10.15 11.50 -32.14
C ARG A 428 -10.46 10.09 -31.64
N LEU A 429 -10.03 9.05 -32.34
CA LEU A 429 -10.32 7.66 -31.96
C LEU A 429 -9.63 7.28 -30.65
N SER A 430 -8.37 7.67 -30.48
CA SER A 430 -7.62 7.49 -29.23
C SER A 430 -8.22 8.29 -28.08
N GLN A 431 -8.65 9.53 -28.33
CA GLN A 431 -9.34 10.34 -27.32
C GLN A 431 -10.66 9.71 -26.89
N ASP A 432 -11.49 9.28 -27.85
CA ASP A 432 -12.76 8.62 -27.57
C ASP A 432 -12.56 7.31 -26.79
N ALA A 433 -11.54 6.53 -27.13
CA ALA A 433 -11.19 5.31 -26.39
C ALA A 433 -10.72 5.61 -24.96
N PHE A 434 -9.94 6.67 -24.77
CA PHE A 434 -9.50 7.12 -23.45
C PHE A 434 -10.67 7.62 -22.59
N VAL A 435 -11.59 8.39 -23.18
CA VAL A 435 -12.84 8.82 -22.52
C VAL A 435 -13.68 7.63 -22.10
N ARG A 436 -13.82 6.62 -22.96
CA ARG A 436 -14.55 5.38 -22.64
C ARG A 436 -13.91 4.65 -21.46
N LEU A 437 -12.59 4.49 -21.47
CA LEU A 437 -11.85 3.88 -20.36
C LEU A 437 -12.09 4.65 -19.05
N ASN A 438 -11.91 5.96 -19.04
CA ASN A 438 -12.10 6.73 -17.81
C ASN A 438 -13.55 6.75 -17.33
N ARG A 439 -14.53 6.73 -18.23
CA ARG A 439 -15.95 6.58 -17.86
C ARG A 439 -16.19 5.24 -17.15
N GLU A 440 -15.61 4.16 -17.68
CA GLU A 440 -15.66 2.83 -17.06
C GLU A 440 -15.07 2.85 -15.64
N LEU A 441 -13.89 3.47 -15.48
CA LEU A 441 -13.25 3.62 -14.17
C LEU A 441 -14.06 4.49 -13.21
N GLN A 442 -14.64 5.60 -13.67
CA GLN A 442 -15.48 6.48 -12.86
C GLN A 442 -16.71 5.71 -12.32
N GLN A 443 -17.32 4.84 -13.12
CA GLN A 443 -18.43 3.98 -12.66
C GLN A 443 -17.98 2.93 -11.63
N LEU A 444 -16.75 2.45 -11.73
CA LEU A 444 -16.19 1.45 -10.82
C LEU A 444 -15.63 2.05 -9.53
N LYS A 445 -15.42 3.37 -9.46
CA LYS A 445 -14.77 4.05 -8.33
C LYS A 445 -15.26 3.61 -6.94
N PRO A 446 -16.58 3.55 -6.65
CA PRO A 446 -17.06 3.15 -5.32
C PRO A 446 -16.46 1.80 -4.89
N LEU A 447 -16.42 0.84 -5.83
CA LEU A 447 -15.87 -0.50 -5.61
C LEU A 447 -14.34 -0.52 -5.59
N LEU A 448 -13.67 0.27 -6.44
CA LEU A 448 -12.21 0.32 -6.51
C LEU A 448 -11.57 0.97 -5.29
N ILE A 449 -12.27 1.90 -4.63
CA ILE A 449 -11.82 2.52 -3.38
C ILE A 449 -11.68 1.45 -2.28
N ILE A 450 -12.63 0.52 -2.19
CA ILE A 450 -12.68 -0.49 -1.13
C ILE A 450 -12.09 -1.84 -1.55
N GLY A 451 -11.87 -2.06 -2.85
CA GLY A 451 -11.46 -3.36 -3.39
C GLY A 451 -10.03 -3.78 -3.07
N GLU A 452 -9.82 -5.06 -2.75
CA GLU A 452 -8.49 -5.64 -2.54
C GLU A 452 -8.32 -6.91 -3.40
N PRO A 453 -7.14 -7.13 -4.03
CA PRO A 453 -6.90 -8.32 -4.85
C PRO A 453 -6.98 -9.61 -4.05
N VAL A 454 -7.75 -10.56 -4.60
CA VAL A 454 -7.91 -11.94 -4.11
C VAL A 454 -7.68 -12.91 -5.26
N ASN A 455 -7.21 -14.13 -4.96
CA ASN A 455 -6.93 -15.16 -5.95
C ASN A 455 -8.13 -16.11 -6.11
N TRP A 456 -9.29 -15.57 -6.46
CA TRP A 456 -10.55 -16.33 -6.50
C TRP A 456 -11.03 -16.60 -7.92
N ALA A 457 -10.53 -15.90 -8.93
CA ALA A 457 -10.89 -16.10 -10.32
C ALA A 457 -9.80 -16.83 -11.11
N SER A 458 -10.20 -17.75 -11.98
CA SER A 458 -9.34 -18.51 -12.89
C SER A 458 -9.96 -18.64 -14.29
N THR A 459 -9.14 -19.02 -15.26
CA THR A 459 -9.52 -19.33 -16.64
C THR A 459 -9.06 -20.75 -16.98
N ALA A 460 -9.82 -21.45 -17.81
CA ALA A 460 -9.39 -22.75 -18.36
C ALA A 460 -8.47 -22.63 -19.59
N ASP A 461 -8.42 -21.46 -20.23
CA ASP A 461 -7.63 -21.19 -21.45
C ASP A 461 -6.39 -20.36 -21.11
N ASN A 462 -5.20 -20.85 -21.46
CA ASN A 462 -3.91 -20.21 -21.21
C ASN A 462 -3.71 -18.88 -21.97
N ASN A 463 -4.50 -18.62 -23.01
CA ASN A 463 -4.51 -17.33 -23.71
C ASN A 463 -5.20 -16.22 -22.92
N TYR A 464 -5.86 -16.55 -21.82
CA TYR A 464 -6.56 -15.59 -20.98
C TYR A 464 -6.20 -15.77 -19.52
N VAL A 465 -6.30 -14.69 -18.77
CA VAL A 465 -6.09 -14.74 -17.31
C VAL A 465 -7.19 -13.95 -16.64
N ALA A 466 -7.84 -14.55 -15.64
CA ALA A 466 -8.75 -13.85 -14.76
C ALA A 466 -8.04 -13.42 -13.47
N LYS A 467 -8.36 -12.22 -13.01
CA LYS A 467 -8.01 -11.71 -11.69
C LYS A 467 -9.26 -11.19 -10.99
N SER A 468 -9.25 -11.18 -9.67
CA SER A 468 -10.39 -10.76 -8.88
C SER A 468 -10.02 -9.73 -7.81
N LEU A 469 -10.91 -8.77 -7.59
CA LEU A 469 -10.89 -7.88 -6.44
C LEU A 469 -12.13 -8.16 -5.59
N LEU A 470 -11.94 -8.41 -4.30
CA LEU A 470 -13.04 -8.42 -3.33
C LEU A 470 -13.30 -6.97 -2.91
N CYS A 471 -14.52 -6.47 -3.15
CA CYS A 471 -14.96 -5.11 -2.83
C CYS A 471 -15.88 -5.13 -1.61
N GLY A 472 -15.34 -5.56 -0.47
CA GLY A 472 -16.07 -5.64 0.80
C GLY A 472 -17.24 -6.61 0.75
N ASP A 473 -18.37 -6.17 1.27
CA ASP A 473 -19.67 -6.84 1.25
C ASP A 473 -20.48 -6.57 -0.04
N GLU A 474 -19.96 -5.78 -0.98
CA GLU A 474 -20.74 -5.28 -2.12
C GLU A 474 -20.62 -6.13 -3.39
N ALA A 475 -19.40 -6.50 -3.77
CA ALA A 475 -19.16 -7.19 -5.04
C ALA A 475 -17.81 -7.91 -5.09
N ILE A 476 -17.68 -8.81 -6.07
CA ILE A 476 -16.41 -9.26 -6.60
C ILE A 476 -16.27 -8.65 -8.00
N LEU A 477 -15.19 -7.91 -8.24
CA LEU A 477 -14.82 -7.47 -9.59
C LEU A 477 -13.92 -8.53 -10.22
N ILE A 478 -14.30 -9.00 -11.40
CA ILE A 478 -13.57 -10.02 -12.16
C ILE A 478 -13.03 -9.34 -13.42
N ILE A 479 -11.71 -9.36 -13.56
CA ILE A 479 -10.97 -8.71 -14.64
C ILE A 479 -10.31 -9.79 -15.47
N VAL A 480 -10.77 -9.94 -16.72
CA VAL A 480 -10.28 -10.96 -17.66
C VAL A 480 -9.37 -10.28 -18.67
N PHE A 481 -8.13 -10.74 -18.75
CA PHE A 481 -7.08 -10.25 -19.64
C PHE A 481 -6.91 -11.20 -20.82
N ASP A 482 -6.71 -10.65 -22.00
CA ASP A 482 -6.12 -11.38 -23.13
C ASP A 482 -4.60 -11.43 -22.94
N ASN A 483 -4.09 -12.60 -22.57
CA ASN A 483 -2.70 -12.85 -22.23
C ASN A 483 -1.76 -12.79 -23.44
N ARG A 484 -2.29 -12.54 -24.65
CA ARG A 484 -1.49 -12.29 -25.86
C ARG A 484 -1.01 -10.84 -25.97
N TYR A 485 -1.48 -9.93 -25.11
CA TYR A 485 -0.94 -8.57 -25.05
C TYR A 485 0.42 -8.56 -24.36
N PHE A 486 1.41 -7.95 -25.02
CA PHE A 486 2.80 -7.86 -24.54
C PHE A 486 3.45 -9.20 -24.18
N ASN A 487 3.05 -10.28 -24.86
CA ASN A 487 3.61 -11.61 -24.65
C ASN A 487 4.87 -11.88 -25.49
N GLU A 488 5.16 -11.04 -26.49
CA GLU A 488 6.28 -11.19 -27.41
C GLU A 488 7.29 -10.05 -27.27
N GLN A 489 8.54 -10.35 -27.64
CA GLN A 489 9.64 -9.40 -27.67
C GLN A 489 10.29 -9.33 -29.04
N GLN A 490 10.58 -8.10 -29.49
CA GLN A 490 11.38 -7.82 -30.67
C GLN A 490 12.46 -6.80 -30.29
N ASN A 491 13.73 -7.10 -30.54
CA ASN A 491 14.87 -6.27 -30.16
C ASN A 491 14.87 -5.90 -28.66
N ASN A 492 14.57 -6.87 -27.78
CA ASN A 492 14.40 -6.70 -26.33
C ASN A 492 13.31 -5.68 -25.93
N LYS A 493 12.34 -5.45 -26.81
CA LYS A 493 11.20 -4.58 -26.57
C LYS A 493 9.91 -5.37 -26.67
N LEU A 494 9.02 -5.16 -25.71
CA LEU A 494 7.69 -5.76 -25.69
C LEU A 494 6.80 -5.16 -26.77
N TYR A 495 6.00 -6.02 -27.40
CA TYR A 495 4.97 -5.58 -28.32
C TYR A 495 3.76 -6.52 -28.27
N THR A 496 2.65 -6.02 -28.80
CA THR A 496 1.44 -6.82 -29.00
C THR A 496 1.47 -7.36 -30.44
N PRO A 497 1.60 -8.69 -30.65
CA PRO A 497 1.58 -9.27 -31.98
C PRO A 497 0.21 -9.09 -32.65
N ALA A 498 0.17 -9.17 -33.98
CA ALA A 498 -1.09 -9.19 -34.70
C ALA A 498 -1.76 -10.56 -34.51
N PHE A 499 -2.98 -10.58 -33.96
CA PHE A 499 -3.78 -11.78 -33.85
C PHE A 499 -5.25 -11.50 -34.18
N GLY A 500 -5.96 -12.54 -34.65
CA GLY A 500 -7.38 -12.42 -34.95
C GLY A 500 -8.20 -12.09 -33.70
N LYS A 501 -8.86 -10.93 -33.70
CA LYS A 501 -9.82 -10.50 -32.67
C LYS A 501 -11.19 -11.20 -32.85
N ALA A 502 -11.18 -12.52 -33.06
CA ALA A 502 -12.43 -13.28 -33.08
C ALA A 502 -13.05 -13.25 -31.67
N LEU A 503 -14.36 -13.04 -31.58
CA LEU A 503 -15.10 -13.19 -30.33
C LEU A 503 -14.91 -14.62 -29.84
N ARG A 504 -14.12 -14.79 -28.78
CA ARG A 504 -13.87 -16.09 -28.18
C ARG A 504 -14.56 -16.16 -26.82
N PRO A 505 -15.48 -17.11 -26.63
CA PRO A 505 -16.03 -17.39 -25.31
C PRO A 505 -14.91 -17.96 -24.43
N VAL A 506 -14.72 -17.38 -23.25
CA VAL A 506 -13.74 -17.83 -22.26
C VAL A 506 -14.49 -18.27 -21.01
N LYS A 507 -14.30 -19.53 -20.59
CA LYS A 507 -14.87 -20.02 -19.35
C LYS A 507 -14.09 -19.46 -18.16
N ILE A 508 -14.82 -18.85 -17.24
CA ILE A 508 -14.30 -18.24 -16.02
C ILE A 508 -14.93 -18.96 -14.83
N GLU A 509 -14.10 -19.34 -13.87
CA GLU A 509 -14.50 -19.91 -12.59
C GLU A 509 -14.12 -18.91 -11.49
N VAL A 510 -15.03 -18.66 -10.55
CA VAL A 510 -14.84 -17.69 -9.47
C VAL A 510 -15.33 -18.28 -8.15
N LYS A 511 -14.45 -18.35 -7.15
CA LYS A 511 -14.82 -18.69 -5.76
C LYS A 511 -15.62 -17.54 -5.15
N ALA A 512 -16.84 -17.83 -4.73
CA ALA A 512 -17.68 -16.95 -3.92
C ALA A 512 -17.52 -17.29 -2.41
N PRO A 513 -17.62 -16.30 -1.51
CA PRO A 513 -17.62 -16.54 -0.07
C PRO A 513 -18.80 -17.42 0.37
N LYS A 514 -18.60 -18.32 1.36
CA LYS A 514 -19.60 -19.33 1.78
C LYS A 514 -20.95 -18.74 2.20
N ASP A 515 -20.97 -17.56 2.80
CA ASP A 515 -22.18 -16.92 3.34
C ASP A 515 -22.81 -15.88 2.39
N PHE A 516 -22.40 -15.91 1.12
CA PHE A 516 -22.83 -14.97 0.10
C PHE A 516 -23.27 -15.69 -1.16
N SER A 517 -24.34 -15.19 -1.76
CA SER A 517 -24.78 -15.56 -3.09
C SER A 517 -24.47 -14.44 -4.09
N ILE A 518 -24.31 -14.82 -5.35
CA ILE A 518 -24.21 -13.87 -6.46
C ILE A 518 -25.62 -13.58 -6.96
N SER A 519 -26.09 -12.37 -6.68
CA SER A 519 -27.44 -11.94 -7.08
C SER A 519 -27.50 -11.50 -8.54
N GLU A 520 -26.39 -10.99 -9.05
CA GLU A 520 -26.30 -10.38 -10.36
C GLU A 520 -24.86 -10.44 -10.89
N LEU A 521 -24.73 -10.71 -12.19
CA LEU A 521 -23.49 -10.63 -12.93
C LEU A 521 -23.66 -9.69 -14.13
N LYS A 522 -22.89 -8.60 -14.18
CA LYS A 522 -22.92 -7.60 -15.24
C LYS A 522 -21.53 -7.37 -15.81
N SER A 523 -21.43 -7.18 -17.12
CA SER A 523 -20.25 -6.51 -17.69
C SER A 523 -20.40 -4.99 -17.55
N MET A 524 -19.32 -4.24 -17.78
CA MET A 524 -19.37 -2.78 -17.79
C MET A 524 -20.25 -2.19 -18.92
N TYR A 525 -20.54 -2.97 -19.96
CA TYR A 525 -21.30 -2.49 -21.13
C TYR A 525 -22.74 -3.02 -21.15
N ALA A 526 -22.99 -4.22 -20.63
CA ALA A 526 -24.30 -4.85 -20.62
C ALA A 526 -24.43 -5.95 -19.53
N PRO A 527 -25.65 -6.22 -19.03
CA PRO A 527 -25.93 -7.40 -18.23
C PRO A 527 -25.62 -8.69 -19.00
N LEU A 528 -25.07 -9.68 -18.31
CA LEU A 528 -24.96 -11.03 -18.86
C LEU A 528 -26.29 -11.76 -18.64
N SER A 529 -26.81 -12.39 -19.69
CA SER A 529 -27.98 -13.25 -19.58
C SER A 529 -27.75 -14.32 -18.51
N LYS A 530 -28.75 -14.60 -17.65
CA LYS A 530 -28.71 -15.67 -16.65
C LYS A 530 -28.44 -17.06 -17.25
N LYS A 531 -28.59 -17.23 -18.57
CA LYS A 531 -28.22 -18.46 -19.29
C LYS A 531 -26.71 -18.64 -19.46
N LEU A 532 -25.91 -17.60 -19.25
CA LEU A 532 -24.47 -17.56 -19.51
C LEU A 532 -23.64 -17.70 -18.22
N TRP A 533 -24.29 -17.86 -17.07
CA TRP A 533 -23.64 -18.06 -15.79
C TRP A 533 -24.48 -18.89 -14.83
N SER A 534 -23.81 -19.59 -13.93
CA SER A 534 -24.40 -20.37 -12.84
C SER A 534 -23.61 -20.10 -11.56
N CYS A 535 -24.29 -20.08 -10.42
CA CYS A 535 -23.62 -20.02 -9.13
C CYS A 535 -24.15 -21.12 -8.22
N GLU A 536 -23.31 -22.12 -7.95
CA GLU A 536 -23.66 -23.29 -7.15
C GLU A 536 -22.58 -23.53 -6.09
N LYS A 537 -22.99 -23.78 -4.84
CA LYS A 537 -22.08 -24.15 -3.74
C LYS A 537 -20.89 -23.21 -3.53
N GLY A 538 -21.09 -21.91 -3.76
CA GLY A 538 -20.02 -20.91 -3.61
C GLY A 538 -19.02 -20.89 -4.77
N GLN A 539 -19.38 -21.45 -5.93
CA GLN A 539 -18.64 -21.33 -7.17
C GLN A 539 -19.52 -20.63 -8.21
N LEU A 540 -19.01 -19.56 -8.81
CA LEU A 540 -19.61 -18.85 -9.93
C LEU A 540 -18.87 -19.25 -11.20
N ASP A 541 -19.58 -19.83 -12.16
CA ASP A 541 -19.07 -20.17 -13.48
C ASP A 541 -19.78 -19.34 -14.53
N PHE A 542 -19.03 -18.74 -15.47
CA PHE A 542 -19.63 -18.01 -16.59
C PHE A 542 -18.75 -18.00 -17.82
N THR A 543 -19.33 -17.62 -18.95
CA THR A 543 -18.61 -17.42 -20.21
C THR A 543 -18.43 -15.94 -20.51
N ALA A 544 -17.19 -15.47 -20.46
CA ALA A 544 -16.80 -14.12 -20.86
C ALA A 544 -16.61 -14.02 -22.37
N ASN A 545 -17.14 -12.97 -23.00
CA ASN A 545 -16.89 -12.68 -24.41
C ASN A 545 -15.75 -11.65 -24.51
N MET A 546 -14.57 -12.10 -24.91
CA MET A 546 -13.41 -11.23 -25.04
C MET A 546 -13.49 -10.42 -26.34
N VAL A 547 -13.81 -9.14 -26.21
CA VAL A 547 -13.91 -8.19 -27.35
C VAL A 547 -12.76 -7.17 -27.41
N ASP A 548 -11.91 -7.15 -26.37
CA ASP A 548 -10.86 -6.16 -26.15
C ASP A 548 -9.70 -6.80 -25.35
N SER A 549 -8.61 -6.07 -25.12
CA SER A 549 -7.48 -6.51 -24.29
C SER A 549 -7.89 -6.91 -22.86
N VAL A 550 -8.93 -6.25 -22.34
CA VAL A 550 -9.48 -6.49 -20.99
C VAL A 550 -11.00 -6.37 -20.99
N GLN A 551 -11.64 -7.28 -20.27
CA GLN A 551 -13.06 -7.22 -19.89
C GLN A 551 -13.22 -7.22 -18.38
N VAL A 552 -14.18 -6.44 -17.89
CA VAL A 552 -14.49 -6.33 -16.46
C VAL A 552 -15.94 -6.73 -16.21
N TYR A 553 -16.12 -7.59 -15.22
CA TYR A 553 -17.41 -8.06 -14.76
C TYR A 553 -17.58 -7.74 -13.27
N LYS A 554 -18.79 -7.35 -12.89
CA LYS A 554 -19.21 -7.13 -11.50
C LYS A 554 -20.15 -8.24 -11.10
N ALA A 555 -19.76 -9.04 -10.11
CA ALA A 555 -20.60 -10.02 -9.45
C ALA A 555 -21.09 -9.44 -8.11
N ALA A 556 -22.37 -9.06 -8.03
CA ALA A 556 -22.93 -8.41 -6.83
C ALA A 556 -23.21 -9.44 -5.73
N LEU A 557 -22.70 -9.18 -4.53
CA LEU A 557 -22.84 -10.05 -3.37
C LEU A 557 -24.14 -9.74 -2.63
N ILE A 558 -24.88 -10.78 -2.25
CA ILE A 558 -25.97 -10.69 -1.28
C ILE A 558 -25.72 -11.73 -0.20
N ARG A 559 -25.87 -11.34 1.05
CA ARG A 559 -25.76 -12.27 2.18
C ARG A 559 -26.88 -13.29 2.06
N THR A 560 -26.55 -14.58 2.11
CA THR A 560 -27.58 -15.61 2.28
C THR A 560 -28.14 -15.41 3.67
N SER A 561 -29.41 -15.00 3.78
CA SER A 561 -30.09 -15.02 5.06
C SER A 561 -29.99 -16.46 5.54
N SER A 562 -29.25 -16.69 6.64
CA SER A 562 -29.33 -17.95 7.36
C SER A 562 -30.80 -18.08 7.72
N VAL A 563 -31.55 -18.87 6.96
CA VAL A 563 -32.87 -19.33 7.37
C VAL A 563 -32.56 -20.04 8.68
N SER A 564 -32.85 -19.37 9.79
CA SER A 564 -32.61 -19.92 11.10
C SER A 564 -33.37 -21.23 11.13
N SER A 565 -32.66 -22.34 11.13
CA SER A 565 -33.20 -23.69 11.32
C SER A 565 -33.68 -23.88 12.77
N LEU A 566 -34.39 -22.89 13.30
CA LEU A 566 -35.05 -22.86 14.60
C LEU A 566 -36.54 -23.25 14.49
N GLU A 567 -36.98 -23.71 13.33
CA GLU A 567 -38.24 -24.44 13.15
C GLU A 567 -37.94 -25.90 12.76
N GLN A 568 -37.37 -26.69 13.68
CA GLN A 568 -37.52 -28.15 13.73
C GLN A 568 -37.65 -28.62 15.16
#